data_AF-A0A534TDH5-F1
#
_entry.id   AF-A0A534TDH5-F1
#
_cell.length_a   1.000
_cell.length_b   1.000
_cell.length_c   1.000
_cell.angle_alpha   90.00
_cell.angle_beta   90.00
_cell.angle_gamma   90.00
#
_symmetry.space_group_name_H-M   'P 1'
#
loop_
_entity.id
_entity.type
_entity.pdbx_description
1 polymer ?
#
loop_
_entity_poly.entity_id
_entity_poly.type
_entity_poly.pdbx_seq_one_letter_code
_entity_poly.pdbx_strand_id
1 'polypeptide(L)'
;LYLFGYGDGARQARADDICTALQLTNFWQDLAVDQEKGRVYLPREEMARFGYGADDLRRHAVTPAFRDLMAFECGRTRELFQRGLPLATMLERGPGREVRLFAGGGLAILDRLEQVEYDVFSARPTLSRWAKIALVARTFLGGGR
;
A
#
# COMPACT_ATOMS: atom_id res chain seq x y z
N LEU A 1 10.68 -3.38 16.33
CA LEU A 1 10.36 -4.53 17.21
C LEU A 1 11.38 -4.74 18.31
N TYR A 2 12.68 -4.89 17.99
CA TYR A 2 13.74 -5.06 19.01
C TYR A 2 13.82 -3.92 20.04
N LEU A 3 13.59 -2.67 19.63
CA LEU A 3 13.53 -1.51 20.55
C LEU A 3 12.47 -1.65 21.66
N PHE A 4 11.47 -2.50 21.45
CA PHE A 4 10.40 -2.79 22.41
C PHE A 4 10.54 -4.19 23.03
N GLY A 5 11.71 -4.82 22.92
CA GLY A 5 11.99 -6.15 23.48
C GLY A 5 11.37 -7.33 22.71
N TYR A 6 10.78 -7.11 21.53
CA TYR A 6 10.22 -8.18 20.71
C TYR A 6 11.26 -8.74 19.74
N GLY A 7 11.66 -10.01 19.96
CA GLY A 7 12.60 -10.73 19.12
C GLY A 7 12.09 -12.05 18.56
N ASP A 8 10.80 -12.35 18.71
CA ASP A 8 10.22 -13.59 18.18
C ASP A 8 9.93 -13.50 16.68
N GLY A 9 10.14 -14.62 15.97
CA GLY A 9 9.95 -14.69 14.52
C GLY A 9 8.50 -14.45 14.07
N ALA A 10 7.51 -14.72 14.93
CA ALA A 10 6.11 -14.52 14.57
C ALA A 10 5.78 -13.03 14.40
N ARG A 11 6.21 -12.16 15.33
CA ARG A 11 6.05 -10.70 15.18
C ARG A 11 6.87 -10.14 14.00
N GLN A 12 8.08 -10.67 13.77
CA GLN A 12 8.92 -10.21 12.67
C GLN A 12 8.29 -10.50 11.31
N ALA A 13 7.80 -11.72 11.07
CA ALA A 13 7.12 -12.05 9.82
C ALA A 13 5.91 -11.15 9.52
N ARG A 14 5.16 -10.77 10.57
CA ARG A 14 4.02 -9.84 10.43
C ARG A 14 4.47 -8.41 10.17
N ALA A 15 5.60 -8.01 10.75
CA ALA A 15 6.19 -6.70 10.47
C ALA A 15 6.70 -6.63 9.03
N ASP A 16 7.35 -7.68 8.53
CA ASP A 16 7.79 -7.77 7.14
C ASP A 16 6.61 -7.63 6.17
N ASP A 17 5.48 -8.29 6.47
CA ASP A 17 4.24 -8.16 5.69
C ASP A 17 3.71 -6.71 5.66
N ILE A 18 3.61 -6.05 6.82
CA ILE A 18 3.16 -4.63 6.89
C ILE A 18 4.12 -3.71 6.15
N CYS A 19 5.43 -3.83 6.39
CA CYS A 19 6.45 -2.97 5.79
C CYS A 19 6.49 -3.14 4.27
N THR A 20 6.40 -4.38 3.78
CA THR A 20 6.33 -4.66 2.34
C THR A 20 5.06 -4.06 1.75
N ALA A 21 3.90 -4.25 2.38
CA ALA A 21 2.64 -3.70 1.90
C ALA A 21 2.65 -2.17 1.79
N LEU A 22 3.21 -1.49 2.81
CA LEU A 22 3.37 -0.04 2.80
C LEU A 22 4.27 0.43 1.66
N GLN A 23 5.39 -0.27 1.42
CA GLN A 23 6.31 0.10 0.35
C GLN A 23 5.73 -0.13 -1.04
N LEU A 24 5.01 -1.25 -1.25
CA LEU A 24 4.31 -1.51 -2.50
C LEU A 24 3.23 -0.44 -2.75
N THR A 25 2.47 -0.07 -1.72
CA THR A 25 1.48 1.02 -1.83
C THR A 25 2.14 2.34 -2.25
N ASN A 26 3.34 2.64 -1.73
CA ASN A 26 4.12 3.80 -2.20
C ASN A 26 4.47 3.68 -3.68
N PHE A 27 4.96 2.52 -4.15
CA PHE A 27 5.25 2.34 -5.57
C PHE A 27 4.02 2.51 -6.47
N TRP A 28 2.85 2.04 -6.03
CA TRP A 28 1.62 2.17 -6.81
C TRP A 28 1.13 3.61 -6.91
N GLN A 29 1.13 4.37 -5.80
CA GLN A 29 0.73 5.78 -5.84
C GLN A 29 1.75 6.67 -6.56
N ASP A 30 3.04 6.30 -6.54
CA ASP A 30 4.16 7.11 -7.05
C ASP A 30 4.62 6.72 -8.46
N LEU A 31 3.91 5.79 -9.14
CA LEU A 31 4.34 5.21 -10.42
C LEU A 31 4.76 6.27 -11.45
N ALA A 32 3.95 7.31 -11.66
CA ALA A 32 4.25 8.41 -12.60
C ALA A 32 5.50 9.20 -12.19
N VAL A 33 5.61 9.56 -10.90
CA VAL A 33 6.72 10.33 -10.35
C VAL A 33 8.03 9.54 -10.38
N ASP A 34 7.97 8.24 -10.14
CA ASP A 34 9.13 7.35 -10.21
C ASP A 34 9.58 7.14 -11.65
N GLN A 35 8.65 7.02 -12.59
CA GLN A 35 8.96 6.92 -14.00
C GLN A 35 9.65 8.17 -14.56
N GLU A 36 9.22 9.37 -14.17
CA GLU A 36 9.91 10.63 -14.50
C GLU A 36 11.37 10.66 -14.03
N LYS A 37 11.68 9.91 -12.96
CA LYS A 37 13.04 9.74 -12.41
C LYS A 37 13.78 8.55 -13.02
N GLY A 38 13.22 7.89 -14.05
CA GLY A 38 13.80 6.71 -14.69
C GLY A 38 13.70 5.43 -13.86
N ARG A 39 12.76 5.34 -12.92
CA ARG A 39 12.56 4.18 -12.05
C ARG A 39 11.25 3.49 -12.39
N VAL A 40 11.29 2.15 -12.48
CA VAL A 40 10.10 1.32 -12.73
C VAL A 40 10.10 0.18 -11.72
N TYR A 41 9.05 0.13 -10.90
CA TYR A 41 8.87 -0.90 -9.87
C TYR A 41 7.77 -1.91 -10.21
N LEU A 42 7.07 -1.74 -11.34
CA LEU A 42 6.14 -2.75 -11.83
C LEU A 42 6.89 -4.05 -12.15
N PRO A 43 6.46 -5.19 -11.58
CA PRO A 43 7.04 -6.49 -11.89
C PRO A 43 6.94 -6.83 -13.38
N ARG A 44 8.04 -7.31 -13.98
CA ARG A 44 8.09 -7.54 -15.43
C ARG A 44 7.27 -8.75 -15.85
N GLU A 45 7.25 -9.77 -14.99
CA GLU A 45 6.50 -11.00 -15.18
C GLU A 45 5.00 -10.71 -15.24
N GLU A 46 4.51 -9.84 -14.36
CA GLU A 46 3.12 -9.42 -14.34
C GLU A 46 2.79 -8.46 -15.49
N MET A 47 3.68 -7.52 -15.82
CA MET A 47 3.53 -6.72 -17.05
C MET A 47 3.36 -7.60 -18.28
N ALA A 48 4.18 -8.64 -18.43
CA ALA A 48 4.06 -9.62 -19.52
C ALA A 48 2.76 -10.43 -19.43
N ARG A 49 2.39 -10.90 -18.23
CA ARG A 49 1.16 -11.69 -18.00
C ARG A 49 -0.10 -10.94 -18.40
N PHE A 50 -0.19 -9.66 -18.10
CA PHE A 50 -1.35 -8.82 -18.42
C PHE A 50 -1.25 -8.17 -19.81
N GLY A 51 -0.11 -8.30 -20.50
CA GLY A 51 0.10 -7.70 -21.82
C GLY A 51 0.28 -6.19 -21.78
N TYR A 52 0.85 -5.64 -20.70
CA TYR A 52 1.15 -4.22 -20.57
C TYR A 52 2.62 -3.94 -20.92
N GLY A 53 2.85 -3.21 -22.01
CA GLY A 53 4.18 -2.99 -22.56
C GLY A 53 4.95 -1.85 -21.90
N ALA A 54 6.28 -1.88 -22.03
CA ALA A 54 7.14 -0.77 -21.61
C ALA A 54 6.88 0.52 -22.41
N ASP A 55 6.45 0.42 -23.67
CA ASP A 55 6.02 1.58 -24.48
C ASP A 55 4.72 2.20 -23.99
N ASP A 56 3.79 1.38 -23.51
CA ASP A 56 2.53 1.87 -22.92
C ASP A 56 2.81 2.59 -21.61
N LEU A 57 3.66 1.99 -20.77
CA LEU A 57 4.16 2.64 -19.56
C LEU A 57 4.84 3.97 -19.89
N ARG A 58 5.78 4.00 -20.84
CA ARG A 58 6.46 5.23 -21.30
C ARG A 58 5.51 6.35 -21.71
N ARG A 59 4.37 5.99 -22.31
CA ARG A 59 3.35 6.93 -22.79
C ARG A 59 2.27 7.24 -21.75
N HIS A 60 2.43 6.74 -20.52
CA HIS A 60 1.44 6.87 -19.45
C HIS A 60 0.04 6.36 -19.87
N ALA A 61 0.01 5.29 -20.67
CA ALA A 61 -1.24 4.75 -21.20
C ALA A 61 -1.99 3.93 -20.14
N VAL A 62 -3.21 4.37 -19.80
CA VAL A 62 -4.14 3.66 -18.91
C VAL A 62 -5.04 2.76 -19.76
N THR A 63 -4.52 1.61 -20.15
CA THR A 63 -5.25 0.59 -20.93
C THR A 63 -6.05 -0.33 -20.01
N PRO A 64 -7.00 -1.15 -20.54
CA PRO A 64 -7.63 -2.21 -19.74
C PRO A 64 -6.60 -3.17 -19.11
N ALA A 65 -5.57 -3.57 -19.87
CA ALA A 65 -4.46 -4.39 -19.37
C ALA A 65 -3.72 -3.74 -18.19
N PHE A 66 -3.52 -2.43 -18.22
CA PHE A 66 -2.93 -1.69 -17.10
C PHE A 66 -3.83 -1.72 -15.87
N ARG A 67 -5.13 -1.51 -16.03
CA ARG A 67 -6.09 -1.56 -14.92
C ARG A 67 -6.12 -2.95 -14.27
N ASP A 68 -6.12 -4.00 -15.08
CA ASP A 68 -6.10 -5.38 -14.59
C ASP A 68 -4.78 -5.70 -13.85
N LEU A 69 -3.64 -5.25 -14.39
CA LEU A 69 -2.33 -5.35 -13.74
C LEU A 69 -2.31 -4.64 -12.38
N MET A 70 -2.76 -3.37 -12.34
CA MET A 70 -2.78 -2.58 -11.12
C MET A 70 -3.76 -3.15 -10.09
N ALA A 71 -4.92 -3.64 -10.52
CA ALA A 71 -5.88 -4.32 -9.65
C ALA A 71 -5.26 -5.58 -9.01
N PHE A 72 -4.53 -6.38 -9.80
CA PHE A 72 -3.83 -7.56 -9.32
C PHE A 72 -2.77 -7.21 -8.26
N GLU A 73 -1.91 -6.24 -8.55
CA GLU A 73 -0.86 -5.82 -7.61
C GLU A 73 -1.41 -5.14 -6.35
N CYS A 74 -2.47 -4.33 -6.48
CA CYS A 74 -3.19 -3.79 -5.32
C CYS A 74 -3.81 -4.91 -4.48
N GLY A 75 -4.39 -5.93 -5.12
CA GLY A 75 -4.93 -7.12 -4.45
C GLY A 75 -3.88 -7.84 -3.60
N ARG A 76 -2.71 -8.16 -4.18
CA ARG A 76 -1.57 -8.75 -3.45
C ARG A 76 -1.11 -7.89 -2.29
N THR A 77 -1.10 -6.57 -2.49
CA THR A 77 -0.72 -5.61 -1.45
C THR A 77 -1.73 -5.61 -0.29
N ARG A 78 -3.04 -5.73 -0.57
CA ARG A 78 -4.08 -5.88 0.45
C ARG A 78 -3.92 -7.18 1.24
N GLU A 79 -3.57 -8.29 0.58
CA GLU A 79 -3.31 -9.56 1.27
C GLU A 79 -2.15 -9.43 2.26
N LEU A 80 -1.06 -8.75 1.89
CA LEU A 80 0.05 -8.47 2.81
C LEU A 80 -0.41 -7.66 4.03
N PHE A 81 -1.22 -6.61 3.83
CA PHE A 81 -1.81 -5.88 4.96
C PHE A 81 -2.65 -6.79 5.86
N GLN A 82 -3.48 -7.67 5.28
CA GLN A 82 -4.32 -8.61 6.04
C GLN A 82 -3.47 -9.57 6.87
N ARG A 83 -2.40 -10.13 6.31
CA ARG A 83 -1.49 -11.02 7.04
C ARG A 83 -0.73 -10.27 8.13
N GLY A 84 -0.30 -9.04 7.88
CA GLY A 84 0.51 -8.25 8.81
C GLY A 84 -0.28 -7.58 9.94
N LEU A 85 -1.55 -7.19 9.71
CA LEU A 85 -2.38 -6.43 10.66
C LEU A 85 -2.52 -7.04 12.07
N PRO A 86 -2.56 -8.38 12.25
CA PRO A 86 -2.54 -8.99 13.58
C PRO A 86 -1.35 -8.57 14.46
N LEU A 87 -0.24 -8.09 13.89
CA LEU A 87 0.85 -7.51 14.67
C LEU A 87 0.35 -6.42 15.64
N ALA A 88 -0.65 -5.64 15.23
CA ALA A 88 -1.15 -4.52 16.02
C ALA A 88 -1.80 -4.93 17.36
N THR A 89 -2.23 -6.19 17.51
CA THR A 89 -2.75 -6.75 18.78
C THR A 89 -1.68 -7.55 19.53
N MET A 90 -0.58 -7.92 18.87
CA MET A 90 0.56 -8.60 19.47
C MET A 90 1.54 -7.64 20.17
N LEU A 91 1.41 -6.34 19.94
CA LEU A 91 2.23 -5.28 20.52
C LEU A 91 1.48 -4.56 21.64
N GLU A 92 2.25 -3.89 22.51
CA GLU A 92 1.71 -2.91 23.44
C GLU A 92 0.85 -1.85 22.73
N ARG A 93 -0.06 -1.23 23.51
CA ARG A 93 -1.09 -0.31 23.00
C ARG A 93 -0.54 0.81 22.12
N GLY A 94 0.63 1.37 22.47
CA GLY A 94 1.26 2.46 21.72
C GLY A 94 1.68 2.02 20.31
N PRO A 95 2.70 1.15 20.17
CA PRO A 95 3.14 0.64 18.87
C PRO A 95 2.02 -0.06 18.08
N GLY A 96 1.11 -0.76 18.75
CA GLY A 96 -0.04 -1.39 18.10
C GLY A 96 -0.98 -0.37 17.43
N ARG A 97 -1.16 0.83 18.00
CA ARG A 97 -1.93 1.91 17.36
C ARG A 97 -1.19 2.49 16.16
N GLU A 98 0.13 2.63 16.23
CA GLU A 98 0.94 3.10 15.11
C GLU A 98 0.82 2.15 13.91
N VAL A 99 0.93 0.83 14.14
CA VAL A 99 0.72 -0.17 13.09
C VAL A 99 -0.67 -0.02 12.45
N ARG A 100 -1.74 0.13 13.27
CA ARG A 100 -3.10 0.37 12.74
C ARG A 100 -3.21 1.64 11.91
N LEU A 101 -2.57 2.72 12.38
CA LEU A 101 -2.59 4.01 11.69
C LEU A 101 -1.94 3.90 10.31
N PHE A 102 -0.72 3.37 10.23
CA PHE A 102 0.02 3.26 8.97
C PHE A 102 -0.65 2.27 8.02
N ALA A 103 -1.03 1.08 8.49
CA ALA A 103 -1.73 0.10 7.67
C ALA A 103 -3.07 0.64 7.15
N GLY A 104 -3.82 1.35 8.00
CA GLY A 104 -5.06 2.01 7.57
C GLY A 104 -4.84 3.11 6.53
N GLY A 105 -3.72 3.85 6.62
CA GLY A 105 -3.32 4.84 5.62
C GLY A 105 -2.98 4.20 4.28
N GLY A 106 -2.21 3.11 4.29
CA GLY A 106 -1.89 2.34 3.09
C GLY A 106 -3.14 1.77 2.42
N LEU A 107 -4.00 1.09 3.18
CA LEU A 107 -5.28 0.57 2.67
C LEU A 107 -6.16 1.66 2.06
N ALA A 108 -6.24 2.84 2.68
CA ALA A 108 -7.01 3.96 2.14
C ALA A 108 -6.44 4.51 0.82
N ILE A 109 -5.12 4.44 0.62
CA ILE A 109 -4.51 4.77 -0.68
C ILE A 109 -4.87 3.72 -1.73
N LEU A 110 -4.85 2.43 -1.39
CA LEU A 110 -5.30 1.37 -2.29
C LEU A 110 -6.77 1.53 -2.68
N ASP A 111 -7.65 1.90 -1.74
CA ASP A 111 -9.04 2.25 -2.04
C ASP A 111 -9.14 3.44 -2.99
N ARG A 112 -8.27 4.45 -2.82
CA ARG A 112 -8.26 5.61 -3.69
C ARG A 112 -7.80 5.28 -5.10
N LEU A 113 -6.79 4.42 -5.24
CA LEU A 113 -6.30 3.89 -6.51
C LEU A 113 -7.43 3.20 -7.28
N GLU A 114 -8.19 2.35 -6.61
CA GLU A 114 -9.36 1.67 -7.19
C GLU A 114 -10.47 2.66 -7.59
N GLN A 115 -10.76 3.67 -6.76
CA GLN A 115 -11.77 4.70 -7.05
C GLN A 115 -11.44 5.60 -8.25
N VAL A 116 -10.16 5.74 -8.62
CA VAL A 116 -9.74 6.46 -9.84
C VAL A 116 -9.51 5.51 -11.01
N GLU A 117 -10.01 4.27 -10.92
CA GLU A 117 -9.80 3.24 -11.93
C GLU A 117 -8.32 3.04 -12.29
N TYR A 118 -7.47 3.17 -11.26
CA TYR A 118 -6.02 3.06 -11.31
C TYR A 118 -5.31 4.11 -12.18
N ASP A 119 -5.98 5.17 -12.62
CA ASP A 119 -5.35 6.26 -13.36
C ASP A 119 -4.44 7.13 -12.46
N VAL A 120 -3.24 6.61 -12.21
CA VAL A 120 -2.18 7.25 -11.44
C VAL A 120 -1.41 8.30 -12.22
N PHE A 121 -1.52 8.29 -13.55
CA PHE A 121 -0.78 9.21 -14.42
C PHE A 121 -1.49 10.55 -14.55
N SER A 122 -2.81 10.59 -14.51
CA SER A 122 -3.58 11.85 -14.52
C SER A 122 -3.42 12.64 -13.22
N ALA A 123 -3.43 11.96 -12.08
CA ALA A 123 -3.20 12.58 -10.78
C ALA A 123 -2.71 11.57 -9.76
N ARG A 124 -1.67 11.95 -9.00
CA ARG A 124 -1.17 11.15 -7.87
C ARG A 124 -2.29 10.90 -6.84
N PRO A 125 -2.65 9.64 -6.54
CA PRO A 125 -3.60 9.33 -5.48
C PRO A 125 -3.06 9.79 -4.12
N THR A 126 -3.82 10.63 -3.43
CA THR A 126 -3.47 11.11 -2.10
C THR A 126 -4.67 11.13 -1.18
N LEU A 127 -4.42 10.98 0.12
CA LEU A 127 -5.45 11.18 1.14
C LEU A 127 -5.66 12.68 1.39
N SER A 128 -6.92 13.10 1.39
CA SER A 128 -7.30 14.46 1.80
C SER A 128 -6.93 14.70 3.27
N ARG A 129 -6.80 15.98 3.66
CA ARG A 129 -6.53 16.36 5.06
C ARG A 129 -7.59 15.76 6.00
N TRP A 130 -8.86 15.79 5.60
CA TRP A 130 -9.96 15.22 6.37
C TRP A 130 -9.90 13.70 6.47
N ALA A 131 -9.54 13.00 5.39
CA ALA A 131 -9.33 11.55 5.44
C ALA A 131 -8.21 11.17 6.42
N LYS A 132 -7.11 11.93 6.44
CA LYS A 132 -6.02 11.74 7.42
C LYS A 132 -6.50 11.98 8.85
N ILE A 133 -7.26 13.06 9.10
CA ILE A 133 -7.83 13.36 10.42
C ILE A 133 -8.79 12.25 10.87
N ALA A 134 -9.70 11.82 10.00
CA ALA A 134 -10.64 10.75 10.30
C ALA A 134 -9.93 9.42 10.62
N LEU A 135 -8.86 9.10 9.90
CA LEU A 135 -8.04 7.92 10.15
C LEU A 135 -7.35 7.97 11.52
N VAL A 136 -6.77 9.13 11.87
CA VAL A 136 -6.19 9.35 13.21
C VAL A 136 -7.28 9.24 14.28
N ALA A 137 -8.41 9.94 14.12
CA ALA A 137 -9.52 9.91 15.06
C ALA A 137 -10.03 8.48 15.29
N ARG A 138 -10.30 7.71 14.22
CA ARG A 138 -10.68 6.29 14.30
C ARG A 138 -9.67 5.45 15.09
N THR A 139 -8.39 5.64 14.84
CA THR A 139 -7.33 4.84 15.48
C THR A 139 -7.17 5.17 16.96
N PHE A 140 -7.45 6.42 17.34
CA PHE A 140 -7.26 6.90 18.71
C PHE A 140 -8.54 6.80 19.56
N LEU A 141 -9.73 6.89 18.96
CA LEU A 141 -11.05 6.79 19.61
C LEU A 141 -11.62 5.35 19.59
N GLY A 142 -11.28 4.54 18.59
CA GLY A 142 -11.75 3.14 18.47
C GLY A 142 -10.93 2.12 19.28
N GLY A 143 -9.91 2.56 20.03
CA GLY A 143 -9.02 1.69 20.81
C GLY A 143 -9.57 1.20 22.15
N GLY A 144 -10.87 1.40 22.40
CA GLY A 144 -11.57 0.90 23.59
C GLY A 144 -12.35 -0.37 23.27
N ARG A 145 -11.65 -1.49 23.09
CA ARG A 145 -12.15 -2.86 23.26
C ARG A 145 -11.02 -3.86 23.10
#